data_AF-A0A7J6GND7-F1
#
_entry.id   AF-A0A7J6GND7-F1
#
_cell.length_a   1.000
_cell.length_b   1.000
_cell.length_c   1.000
_cell.angle_alpha   90.00
_cell.angle_beta   90.00
_cell.angle_gamma   90.00
#
_symmetry.space_group_name_H-M   'P 1'
#
loop_
_entity.id
_entity.type
_entity.pdbx_description
1 polymer ?
#
loop_
_entity_poly.entity_id
_entity_poly.type
_entity_poly.pdbx_seq_one_letter_code
_entity_poly.pdbx_strand_id
1 'polypeptide(L)'
;MIMGLVMVKFNDEASRDQVLEETGNVRPWTTNLNAVKMIHSVPLWIRIYYDLGLQYLGNRSLSALVSTIGKPIIVDQHTKERTRIQFARVLVEMEITDDPPRFIRFLNEHAQLMEQNIDYKWLPVKCKSCFNYKHTMAECRKCENKKEKGEGLKKAEIKEKKTSNC
;
A
#
# COMPACT_ATOMS: atom_id res chain seq x y z
N MET A 1 9.27 -5.77 -7.63
CA MET A 1 10.21 -4.88 -6.92
C MET A 1 10.24 -5.36 -5.48
N ILE A 2 11.37 -5.90 -5.03
CA ILE A 2 11.50 -6.49 -3.69
C ILE A 2 11.68 -5.32 -2.71
N MET A 3 10.77 -5.15 -1.75
CA MET A 3 11.03 -4.29 -0.60
C MET A 3 12.18 -4.93 0.20
N GLY A 4 13.37 -4.33 0.12
CA GLY A 4 14.55 -4.78 0.85
C GLY A 4 14.58 -4.15 2.24
N LEU A 5 14.78 -4.97 3.26
CA LEU A 5 15.21 -4.51 4.58
C LEU A 5 16.73 -4.41 4.55
N VAL A 6 17.28 -3.28 5.02
CA VAL A 6 18.72 -3.08 5.15
C VAL A 6 19.06 -3.06 6.64
N MET A 7 19.96 -3.94 7.07
CA MET A 7 20.55 -3.86 8.40
C MET A 7 21.81 -2.99 8.34
N VAL A 8 21.81 -1.90 9.10
CA VAL A 8 22.96 -1.00 9.26
C VAL A 8 23.60 -1.32 10.59
N LYS A 9 24.88 -1.72 10.57
CA LYS A 9 25.69 -1.89 11.77
C LYS A 9 26.43 -0.60 12.04
N PHE A 10 26.24 -0.05 13.24
CA PHE A 10 26.98 1.10 13.72
C PHE A 10 28.17 0.63 14.56
N ASN A 11 29.30 1.33 14.43
CA ASN A 11 30.48 1.09 15.26
C ASN A 11 30.46 1.93 16.55
N ASP A 12 29.65 2.99 16.56
CA ASP A 12 29.54 3.95 17.66
C ASP A 12 28.07 4.13 18.05
N GLU A 13 27.83 4.21 19.35
CA GLU A 13 26.49 4.30 19.94
C GLU A 13 25.89 5.70 19.77
N ALA A 14 26.71 6.76 19.87
CA ALA A 14 26.23 8.13 19.64
C ALA A 14 25.79 8.34 18.18
N SER A 15 26.54 7.79 17.23
CA SER A 15 26.19 7.81 15.81
C SER A 15 24.90 7.03 15.51
N ARG A 16 24.67 5.91 16.21
CA ARG A 16 23.44 5.12 16.10
C ARG A 16 22.24 5.94 16.60
N ASP A 17 22.36 6.55 17.77
CA ASP A 17 21.26 7.26 18.42
C ASP A 17 20.88 8.54 17.67
N GLN A 18 21.86 9.26 17.13
CA GLN A 18 21.61 10.39 16.22
C GLN A 18 20.79 9.96 14.99
N VAL A 19 21.15 8.85 14.34
CA VAL A 19 20.40 8.37 13.16
C VAL A 19 18.99 7.89 13.53
N LEU A 20 18.83 7.29 14.72
CA LEU A 20 17.52 6.87 15.23
C LEU A 20 16.59 8.05 15.52
N GLU A 21 17.13 9.20 15.95
CA GLU A 21 16.35 10.42 16.18
C GLU A 21 16.05 11.17 14.88
N GLU A 22 16.99 11.23 13.94
CA GLU A 22 16.83 11.99 12.69
C GLU A 22 15.93 11.31 11.66
N THR A 23 15.96 9.97 11.60
CA THR A 23 15.26 9.21 10.56
C THR A 23 14.18 8.33 11.16
N GLY A 24 12.92 8.80 11.14
CA GLY A 24 11.75 8.05 11.65
C GLY A 24 11.50 6.66 11.02
N ASN A 25 12.33 6.28 10.05
CA ASN A 25 12.34 5.00 9.35
C ASN A 25 13.42 4.01 9.85
N VAL A 26 14.27 4.40 10.81
CA VAL A 26 15.27 3.51 11.44
C VAL A 26 14.80 3.16 12.85
N ARG A 27 14.86 1.87 13.21
CA ARG A 27 14.45 1.36 14.53
C ARG A 27 15.50 0.38 15.06
N PRO A 28 15.72 0.32 16.39
CA PRO A 28 16.62 -0.66 16.97
C PRO A 28 16.11 -2.08 16.69
N TRP A 29 17.02 -2.97 16.32
CA TRP A 29 16.68 -4.37 16.08
C TRP A 29 16.26 -5.05 17.39
N THR A 30 15.16 -5.79 17.36
CA THR A 30 14.72 -6.64 18.47
C THR A 30 14.35 -8.03 17.96
N THR A 31 14.49 -9.06 18.79
CA THR A 31 14.21 -10.46 18.41
C THR A 31 12.73 -10.70 18.05
N ASN A 32 11.84 -9.83 18.53
CA ASN A 32 10.39 -9.85 18.24
C ASN A 32 9.97 -8.82 17.17
N LEU A 33 10.93 -8.19 16.48
CA LEU A 33 10.66 -7.16 15.49
C LEU A 33 9.95 -7.77 14.27
N ASN A 34 8.64 -7.58 14.18
CA ASN A 34 7.90 -7.91 12.97
C ASN A 34 8.02 -6.73 11.99
N ALA A 35 9.12 -6.70 11.23
CA ALA A 35 9.44 -5.62 10.29
C ALA A 35 8.31 -5.32 9.29
N VAL A 36 7.47 -6.30 8.95
CA VAL A 36 6.32 -6.12 8.05
C VAL A 36 5.19 -5.32 8.71
N LYS A 37 5.05 -5.36 10.04
CA LYS A 37 4.07 -4.56 10.78
C LYS A 37 4.48 -3.10 10.96
N MET A 38 5.76 -2.78 10.74
CA MET A 38 6.32 -1.44 10.99
C MET A 38 6.26 -0.52 9.78
N ILE A 39 5.92 -1.06 8.61
CA ILE A 39 5.85 -0.28 7.37
C ILE A 39 4.44 0.31 7.30
N HIS A 40 4.36 1.60 7.58
CA HIS A 40 3.11 2.36 7.51
C HIS A 40 2.93 3.05 6.16
N SER A 41 4.03 3.35 5.46
CA SER A 41 4.04 3.98 4.14
C SER A 41 4.85 3.18 3.12
N VAL A 42 4.46 3.28 1.85
CA VAL A 42 5.18 2.68 0.71
C VAL A 42 5.27 3.67 -0.45
N PRO A 43 6.40 3.67 -1.19
CA PRO A 43 6.50 4.44 -2.43
C PRO A 43 5.77 3.71 -3.56
N LEU A 44 4.70 4.30 -4.08
CA LEU A 44 3.89 3.74 -5.17
C LEU A 44 3.85 4.65 -6.39
N TRP A 45 3.91 4.02 -7.56
CA TRP A 45 3.74 4.70 -8.83
C TRP A 45 2.25 4.87 -9.13
N ILE A 46 1.82 6.12 -9.22
CA ILE A 46 0.47 6.53 -9.59
C ILE A 46 0.49 7.06 -11.02
N ARG A 47 -0.53 6.72 -11.81
CA ARG A 47 -0.80 7.27 -13.13
C ARG A 47 -2.03 8.18 -13.06
N ILE A 48 -1.90 9.36 -13.63
CA ILE A 48 -2.97 10.36 -13.77
C ILE A 48 -3.20 10.56 -15.27
N TYR A 49 -4.42 10.33 -15.74
CA TYR A 49 -4.76 10.42 -17.15
C TYR A 49 -4.95 11.87 -17.62
N TYR A 50 -4.95 12.08 -18.94
CA TYR A 50 -4.95 13.39 -19.60
C TYR A 50 -6.33 14.02 -19.74
N ASP A 51 -7.40 13.32 -19.37
CA ASP A 51 -8.74 13.89 -19.20
C ASP A 51 -8.75 15.11 -18.27
N LEU A 52 -7.73 15.22 -17.41
CA LEU A 52 -7.43 16.39 -16.60
C LEU A 52 -7.19 17.68 -17.41
N GLY A 53 -6.56 17.59 -18.58
CA GLY A 53 -6.04 18.72 -19.35
C GLY A 53 -4.54 18.99 -19.11
N LEU A 54 -3.84 19.45 -20.16
CA LEU A 54 -2.38 19.65 -20.13
C LEU A 54 -1.92 20.70 -19.12
N GLN A 55 -2.75 21.69 -18.77
CA GLN A 55 -2.38 22.74 -17.82
C GLN A 55 -2.07 22.19 -16.41
N TYR A 56 -2.63 21.05 -16.05
CA TYR A 56 -2.41 20.42 -14.74
C TYR A 56 -1.28 19.40 -14.73
N LEU A 57 -0.65 19.13 -15.87
CA LEU A 57 0.53 18.26 -15.97
C LEU A 57 1.85 18.99 -15.66
N GLY A 58 1.79 20.26 -15.25
CA GLY A 58 2.97 20.98 -14.75
C GLY A 58 3.43 20.41 -13.41
N ASN A 59 4.74 20.46 -13.13
CA ASN A 59 5.32 19.92 -11.89
C ASN A 59 4.62 20.42 -10.62
N ARG A 60 4.28 21.72 -10.56
CA ARG A 60 3.56 22.31 -9.40
C ARG A 60 2.15 21.74 -9.26
N SER A 61 1.38 21.73 -10.36
CA SER A 61 0.01 21.24 -10.38
C SER A 61 -0.06 19.73 -10.07
N LEU A 62 0.80 18.92 -10.70
CA LEU A 62 0.91 17.48 -10.40
C LEU A 62 1.29 17.22 -8.96
N SER A 63 2.28 17.94 -8.43
CA SER A 63 2.69 17.81 -7.03
C SER A 63 1.53 18.16 -6.10
N ALA A 64 0.80 19.24 -6.37
CA ALA A 64 -0.36 19.64 -5.57
C ALA A 64 -1.50 18.60 -5.59
N LEU A 65 -1.83 18.07 -6.78
CA LEU A 65 -2.84 17.02 -6.94
C LEU A 65 -2.45 15.75 -6.18
N VAL A 66 -1.22 15.29 -6.38
CA VAL A 66 -0.69 14.07 -5.77
C VAL A 66 -0.55 14.21 -4.25
N SER A 67 -0.27 15.42 -3.76
CA SER A 67 -0.17 15.72 -2.32
C SER A 67 -1.45 15.40 -1.54
N THR A 68 -2.61 15.31 -2.22
CA THR A 68 -3.87 14.87 -1.60
C THR A 68 -3.90 13.38 -1.25
N ILE A 69 -3.05 12.58 -1.91
CA ILE A 69 -2.95 11.12 -1.72
C ILE A 69 -1.79 10.77 -0.77
N GLY A 70 -0.68 11.48 -0.90
CA GLY A 70 0.54 11.21 -0.15
C GLY A 70 1.67 12.14 -0.57
N LYS A 71 2.87 11.91 -0.07
CA LYS A 71 4.02 12.79 -0.32
C LYS A 71 4.64 12.49 -1.70
N PRO A 72 4.61 13.43 -2.67
CA PRO A 72 5.27 13.23 -3.95
C PRO A 72 6.79 13.15 -3.76
N ILE A 73 7.42 12.14 -4.37
CA ILE A 73 8.87 11.90 -4.29
C ILE A 73 9.54 12.23 -5.62
N ILE A 74 9.08 11.61 -6.72
CA ILE A 74 9.74 11.66 -8.03
C ILE A 74 8.68 11.71 -9.14
N VAL A 75 8.90 12.54 -10.15
CA VAL A 75 8.10 12.55 -11.38
C VAL A 75 8.82 11.71 -12.43
N ASP A 76 8.10 10.84 -13.13
CA ASP A 76 8.65 9.99 -14.20
C ASP A 76 9.26 10.84 -15.33
N GLN A 77 10.36 10.37 -15.92
CA GLN A 77 11.11 11.14 -16.92
C GLN A 77 10.24 11.51 -18.12
N HIS A 78 9.37 10.62 -18.60
CA HIS A 78 8.50 10.93 -19.73
C HIS A 78 7.44 11.98 -19.41
N THR A 79 7.00 12.03 -18.14
CA THR A 79 6.10 13.07 -17.65
C THR A 79 6.84 14.40 -17.52
N LYS A 80 8.07 14.36 -17.00
CA LYS A 80 8.92 15.55 -16.83
C LYS A 80 9.29 16.18 -18.18
N GLU A 81 9.65 15.37 -19.17
CA GLU A 81 10.00 15.81 -20.52
C GLU A 81 8.79 16.05 -21.42
N ARG A 82 7.58 15.68 -20.95
CA ARG A 82 6.33 15.74 -21.73
C ARG A 82 6.39 14.96 -23.05
N THR A 83 7.21 13.91 -23.11
CA THR A 83 7.37 13.06 -24.29
C THR A 83 6.24 12.04 -24.44
N ARG A 84 5.54 11.72 -23.35
CA ARG A 84 4.35 10.85 -23.35
C ARG A 84 3.15 11.59 -22.77
N ILE A 85 2.18 11.91 -23.63
CA ILE A 85 0.99 12.69 -23.26
C ILE A 85 -0.15 11.80 -22.71
N GLN A 86 -0.02 10.47 -22.82
CA GLN A 86 -1.06 9.52 -22.41
C GLN A 86 -1.32 9.42 -20.90
N PHE A 87 -0.40 9.87 -20.05
CA PHE A 87 -0.63 9.99 -18.61
C PHE A 87 0.58 10.67 -17.98
N ALA A 88 0.37 11.37 -16.88
CA ALA A 88 1.42 11.69 -15.95
C ALA A 88 1.67 10.52 -15.00
N ARG A 89 2.93 10.29 -14.65
CA ARG A 89 3.32 9.27 -13.69
C ARG A 89 4.21 9.86 -12.60
N VAL A 90 3.82 9.63 -11.35
CA VAL A 90 4.47 10.18 -10.16
C VAL A 90 4.65 9.08 -9.13
N LEU A 91 5.83 9.04 -8.50
CA LEU A 91 6.15 8.20 -7.36
C LEU A 91 5.76 8.93 -6.08
N VAL A 92 4.93 8.30 -5.27
CA VAL A 92 4.28 8.92 -4.11
C VAL A 92 4.49 8.02 -2.91
N GLU A 93 5.03 8.57 -1.83
CA GLU A 93 5.01 7.92 -0.53
C GLU A 93 3.60 8.02 0.03
N MET A 94 2.90 6.88 0.09
CA MET A 94 1.52 6.81 0.57
C MET A 94 1.40 5.83 1.71
N GLU A 95 0.49 6.11 2.63
CA GLU A 95 0.16 5.19 3.72
C GLU A 95 -0.53 3.94 3.18
N ILE A 96 -0.26 2.80 3.80
CA ILE A 96 -0.92 1.54 3.44
C ILE A 96 -2.32 1.54 4.05
N THR A 97 -3.34 1.68 3.19
CA THR A 97 -4.75 1.61 3.58
C THR A 97 -5.44 0.42 2.90
N ASP A 98 -6.51 -0.08 3.53
CA ASP A 98 -7.32 -1.15 2.92
C ASP A 98 -8.16 -0.64 1.73
N ASP A 99 -8.43 0.66 1.67
CA ASP A 99 -9.14 1.34 0.57
C ASP A 99 -8.39 2.63 0.19
N PRO A 100 -7.44 2.56 -0.76
CA PRO A 100 -6.75 3.75 -1.25
C PRO A 100 -7.68 4.56 -2.18
N PRO A 101 -7.53 5.91 -2.22
CA PRO A 101 -8.34 6.77 -3.08
C PRO A 101 -8.31 6.30 -4.54
N ARG A 102 -9.41 6.41 -5.29
CA ARG A 102 -9.44 6.05 -6.73
C ARG A 102 -9.55 7.25 -7.65
N PHE A 103 -9.78 8.42 -7.06
CA PHE A 103 -9.89 9.67 -7.77
C PHE A 103 -9.39 10.82 -6.89
N ILE A 104 -8.95 11.90 -7.54
CA ILE A 104 -8.59 13.17 -6.91
C ILE A 104 -9.68 14.17 -7.26
N ARG A 105 -10.21 14.86 -6.25
CA ARG A 105 -11.16 15.96 -6.44
C ARG A 105 -10.47 17.30 -6.22
N PHE A 106 -10.67 18.24 -7.14
CA PHE A 106 -10.10 19.59 -7.05
C PHE A 106 -11.01 20.60 -7.78
N LEU A 107 -10.84 21.87 -7.47
CA LEU A 107 -11.52 22.96 -8.19
C LEU A 107 -10.64 23.47 -9.32
N ASN A 108 -11.21 23.62 -10.51
CA ASN A 108 -10.52 24.26 -11.63
C ASN A 108 -10.54 25.80 -11.50
N GLU A 109 -9.92 26.48 -12.47
CA GLU A 109 -9.91 27.95 -12.62
C GLU A 109 -11.30 28.59 -12.75
N HIS A 110 -12.32 27.79 -13.07
CA HIS A 110 -13.72 28.21 -13.18
C HIS A 110 -14.54 27.84 -11.92
N ALA A 111 -13.87 27.44 -10.83
CA ALA A 111 -14.50 26.98 -9.59
C ALA A 111 -15.44 25.76 -9.77
N GLN A 112 -15.23 24.96 -10.81
CA GLN A 112 -15.96 23.73 -11.04
C GLN A 112 -15.24 22.57 -10.35
N LEU A 113 -16.01 21.70 -9.69
CA LEU A 113 -15.49 20.49 -9.08
C LEU A 113 -15.17 19.47 -10.17
N MET A 114 -13.88 19.17 -10.29
CA MET A 114 -13.34 18.17 -11.19
C MET A 114 -13.03 16.90 -10.41
N GLU A 115 -13.21 15.76 -11.06
CA GLU A 115 -12.83 14.45 -10.53
C GLU A 115 -11.88 13.77 -11.51
N GLN A 116 -10.69 13.43 -11.05
CA GLN A 116 -9.64 12.83 -11.85
C GLN A 116 -9.36 11.41 -11.41
N ASN A 117 -9.50 10.44 -12.31
CA ASN A 117 -9.19 9.04 -12.02
C ASN A 117 -7.69 8.83 -11.86
N ILE A 118 -7.33 7.95 -10.92
CA ILE A 118 -5.96 7.55 -10.65
C ILE A 118 -5.77 6.04 -10.73
N ASP A 119 -4.64 5.65 -11.29
CA ASP A 119 -4.29 4.26 -11.53
C ASP A 119 -3.00 3.91 -10.78
N TYR A 120 -3.10 2.98 -9.85
CA TYR A 120 -1.93 2.43 -9.16
C TYR A 120 -1.30 1.32 -9.99
N LYS A 121 0.03 1.34 -10.13
CA LYS A 121 0.73 0.21 -10.75
C LYS A 121 0.61 -1.07 -9.91
N TRP A 122 0.56 -0.91 -8.59
CA TRP A 122 0.43 -1.99 -7.61
C TRP A 122 -0.01 -1.40 -6.27
N LEU A 123 -0.76 -2.18 -5.48
CA LEU A 123 -1.18 -1.83 -4.12
C LEU A 123 -0.83 -2.97 -3.15
N PRO A 124 -0.24 -2.68 -1.98
CA PRO A 124 0.01 -3.68 -0.96
C PRO A 124 -1.30 -4.21 -0.38
N VAL A 125 -1.51 -5.52 -0.43
CA VAL A 125 -2.70 -6.16 0.16
C VAL A 125 -2.38 -6.68 1.55
N LYS A 126 -3.18 -6.28 2.54
CA LYS A 126 -3.09 -6.81 3.90
C LYS A 126 -3.84 -8.13 4.01
N CYS A 127 -3.13 -9.19 4.41
CA CYS A 127 -3.79 -10.45 4.75
C CYS A 127 -4.62 -10.29 6.03
N LYS A 128 -5.95 -10.46 5.96
CA LYS A 128 -6.85 -10.38 7.12
C LYS A 128 -6.60 -11.44 8.19
N SER A 129 -5.93 -12.55 7.84
CA SER A 129 -5.64 -13.64 8.78
C SER A 129 -4.34 -13.46 9.55
N CYS A 130 -3.27 -13.03 8.87
CA CYS A 130 -1.94 -12.95 9.48
C CYS A 130 -1.39 -11.52 9.60
N PHE A 131 -2.14 -10.54 9.09
CA PHE A 131 -1.83 -9.11 9.10
C PHE A 131 -0.50 -8.72 8.43
N ASN A 132 -0.01 -9.54 7.49
CA ASN A 132 1.17 -9.25 6.68
C ASN A 132 0.81 -8.72 5.29
N TYR A 133 1.62 -7.81 4.75
CA TYR A 133 1.44 -7.15 3.44
C TYR A 133 2.08 -7.89 2.24
N LYS A 134 1.93 -9.21 2.18
CA LYS A 134 2.59 -10.03 1.15
C LYS A 134 1.66 -10.88 0.28
N HIS A 135 0.47 -11.18 0.77
CA HIS A 135 -0.42 -12.17 0.18
C HIS A 135 -1.87 -11.90 0.59
N THR A 136 -2.81 -12.40 -0.20
CA THR A 136 -4.23 -12.34 0.13
C THR A 136 -4.62 -13.38 1.19
N MET A 137 -5.83 -13.32 1.74
CA MET A 137 -6.29 -14.35 2.68
C MET A 137 -6.32 -15.76 2.04
N ALA A 138 -6.62 -15.86 0.74
CA ALA A 138 -6.68 -17.12 0.01
C ALA A 138 -5.31 -17.80 -0.10
N GLU A 139 -4.24 -17.00 -0.16
CA GLU A 139 -2.84 -17.45 -0.31
C GLU A 139 -2.14 -17.56 1.06
N CYS A 140 -2.90 -17.49 2.16
CA CYS A 140 -2.34 -17.47 3.49
C CYS A 140 -2.02 -18.88 4.00
N ARG A 141 -0.74 -19.25 4.02
CA ARG A 141 -0.24 -20.51 4.62
C ARG A 141 -0.65 -20.71 6.09
N LYS A 142 -0.91 -19.62 6.84
CA LYS A 142 -1.43 -19.72 8.22
C LYS A 142 -2.92 -20.09 8.29
N CYS A 143 -3.69 -19.84 7.22
CA CYS A 143 -5.08 -20.27 7.10
C CYS A 143 -5.21 -21.75 6.70
N GLU A 144 -4.28 -22.29 5.93
CA GLU A 144 -4.28 -23.71 5.52
C GLU A 144 -4.24 -24.63 6.76
N ASN A 145 -3.43 -24.29 7.77
CA ASN A 145 -3.32 -25.07 9.01
C ASN A 145 -4.57 -25.06 9.91
N LYS A 146 -5.62 -24.30 9.59
CA LYS A 146 -6.89 -24.28 10.35
C LYS A 146 -8.01 -25.09 9.70
N LYS A 147 -7.89 -25.49 8.43
CA LYS A 147 -8.94 -26.29 7.76
C LYS A 147 -8.94 -27.75 8.21
N GLU A 148 -7.82 -28.28 8.69
CA GLU A 148 -7.73 -29.69 9.11
C GLU A 148 -8.31 -30.01 10.50
N LYS A 149 -8.69 -29.01 11.32
CA LYS A 149 -9.28 -29.26 12.65
C LYS A 149 -10.78 -28.95 12.78
N GLY A 150 -11.44 -28.52 11.70
CA GLY A 150 -12.85 -28.10 11.72
C GLY A 150 -13.85 -29.07 11.09
N GLU A 151 -13.40 -30.10 10.36
CA GLU A 151 -14.28 -30.99 9.59
C GLU A 151 -14.75 -32.24 10.36
N GLY A 152 -14.36 -32.36 11.64
CA GLY A 152 -14.77 -33.46 12.52
C GLY A 152 -16.12 -33.27 13.24
N LEU A 153 -16.60 -32.03 13.43
CA LEU A 153 -17.78 -31.79 14.28
C LEU A 153 -19.10 -31.64 13.52
N LYS A 154 -19.10 -31.37 12.21
CA LYS A 154 -20.34 -31.24 11.42
C LYS A 154 -20.89 -32.58 10.89
N LYS A 155 -20.17 -33.69 11.03
CA LYS A 155 -20.65 -35.04 10.65
C LYS A 155 -21.38 -35.78 11.77
N ALA A 156 -21.31 -35.32 13.02
CA ALA A 156 -22.02 -35.94 14.14
C ALA A 156 -23.51 -35.56 14.18
N GLU A 157 -23.88 -34.32 13.86
CA GLU A 157 -25.26 -33.84 14.05
C GLU A 157 -26.26 -34.24 12.95
N ILE A 158 -25.79 -34.83 11.84
CA ILE A 158 -26.66 -35.38 10.78
C ILE A 158 -27.01 -36.85 11.03
N LYS A 159 -26.29 -37.56 11.90
CA LYS A 159 -26.55 -38.98 12.20
C LYS A 159 -27.61 -39.22 13.29
N GLU A 160 -27.92 -38.24 14.14
CA GLU A 160 -28.90 -38.43 15.23
C GLU A 160 -30.35 -38.06 14.88
N LYS A 161 -30.62 -37.48 13.70
CA LYS A 161 -31.99 -37.17 13.23
C LYS A 161 -32.56 -38.14 12.20
N LYS A 162 -31.90 -39.28 11.95
CA LYS A 162 -32.37 -40.31 10.99
C LYS A 162 -32.71 -41.67 11.60
N THR A 163 -32.72 -41.81 12.93
CA THR A 163 -33.10 -43.06 13.62
C THR A 163 -34.32 -42.90 14.53
N SER A 164 -35.27 -42.07 14.12
CA SER A 164 -36.59 -41.96 14.75
C SER A 164 -37.66 -41.63 13.72
N ASN A 165 -37.75 -42.46 12.68
CA ASN A 165 -39.01 -42.68 11.98
C ASN A 165 -39.00 -44.06 11.28
N CYS A 166 -39.12 -45.12 12.09
CA CYS A 166 -39.77 -46.40 11.77
C CYS A 166 -39.98 -47.16 13.08
#